data_AF-A0A496TGR3-F1
#
_entry.id   AF-A0A496TGR3-F1
#
_cell.length_a   1.000
_cell.length_b   1.000
_cell.length_c   1.000
_cell.angle_alpha   90.00
_cell.angle_beta   90.00
_cell.angle_gamma   90.00
#
_symmetry.space_group_name_H-M   'P 1'
#
loop_
_entity.id
_entity.type
_entity.pdbx_description
1 polymer ?
#
loop_
_entity_poly.entity_id
_entity_poly.type
_entity_poly.pdbx_seq_one_letter_code
_entity_poly.pdbx_strand_id
1 'polypeptide(L)'
;MPTQSAKSFPQAEVVSQQAETVSPTVVSQQASAQQPSTGLAPYGYNFFTRLETSKEVMGSLIFPPNYRLGPGDRLGIFLVGKIQQNFDVVVNVEGKIFLPNVGVISVLGLTMEECKLLLEKRLAQFYANFSLDLMLINPKQVQVAVVGDVRNPGKYVISALKTVLDAVIQAGGPTSKGSLRNIQLLRQDKLFAVVDLYQFLMKGKTQYDFFLEPGDRIFVPLVEATVSIQGEVRRPAVFELKSGARERLSDLIELAGGFTPYALLDKIEISRRQENGERKVFYINYHQIMENDSSEANIELRHDDAVRVYSKLEQLHTRYVSIYGEVRHPGKYVLEDSLRLSDLILKAGNLTRSAYLLSAEVAKVDPKKPAKFVRVNLQKLLNDHDPSQDILLEEDDQVFIRKIPEWEVGPTVEVRGEVMFPGVYPIVKDSTWLSEIMEKAGGFTKDALIREATLIRKSSRITMDKEYERLKTMSREEMSDIEYQYFVMKQNTTDIG
;
A
#
# COMPACT_ATOMS: atom_id res chain seq x y z
N MET A 1 -38.25 -82.91 -1.20
CA MET A 1 -39.40 -82.55 -0.34
C MET A 1 -38.89 -81.62 0.73
N PRO A 2 -39.56 -80.49 0.94
CA PRO A 2 -39.04 -79.13 0.66
C PRO A 2 -38.83 -78.32 1.97
N THR A 3 -38.33 -77.08 2.04
CA THR A 3 -38.44 -75.87 1.19
C THR A 3 -37.40 -74.85 1.72
N GLN A 4 -36.51 -74.26 0.89
CA GLN A 4 -36.53 -72.87 0.38
C GLN A 4 -36.67 -71.77 1.46
N SER A 5 -35.94 -70.64 1.52
CA SER A 5 -35.26 -69.79 0.53
C SER A 5 -34.39 -68.75 1.28
N ALA A 6 -33.09 -68.58 0.99
CA ALA A 6 -32.47 -67.63 0.04
C ALA A 6 -32.34 -66.16 0.51
N LYS A 7 -31.07 -65.67 0.53
CA LYS A 7 -30.52 -64.37 0.02
C LYS A 7 -29.18 -64.06 0.72
N SER A 8 -28.04 -64.42 0.11
CA SER A 8 -27.20 -63.61 -0.80
C SER A 8 -26.45 -62.45 -0.12
N PHE A 9 -25.14 -62.62 0.01
CA PHE A 9 -24.14 -61.69 0.55
C PHE A 9 -23.91 -60.47 -0.37
N PRO A 10 -23.62 -59.29 0.21
CA PRO A 10 -22.70 -58.32 -0.37
C PRO A 10 -21.30 -58.50 0.22
N GLN A 11 -20.31 -58.43 -0.66
CA GLN A 11 -18.88 -58.39 -0.37
C GLN A 11 -18.51 -57.16 0.46
N ALA A 12 -17.57 -57.35 1.39
CA ALA A 12 -16.94 -56.29 2.14
C ALA A 12 -16.18 -55.35 1.19
N GLU A 13 -16.58 -54.08 1.16
CA GLU A 13 -15.76 -53.00 0.63
C GLU A 13 -14.54 -52.80 1.54
N VAL A 14 -13.36 -53.03 0.96
CA VAL A 14 -12.09 -52.56 1.50
C VAL A 14 -12.02 -51.06 1.20
N VAL A 15 -12.39 -50.22 2.17
CA VAL A 15 -12.00 -48.81 2.16
C VAL A 15 -10.70 -48.69 2.91
N SER A 16 -9.60 -48.70 2.16
CA SER A 16 -8.27 -48.30 2.60
C SER A 16 -8.29 -46.82 2.99
N GLN A 17 -8.45 -46.51 4.27
CA GLN A 17 -8.01 -45.22 4.80
C GLN A 17 -6.50 -45.30 4.96
N GLN A 18 -5.82 -44.57 4.09
CA GLN A 18 -4.38 -44.38 4.10
C GLN A 18 -3.95 -43.83 5.46
N ALA A 19 -2.93 -44.47 6.02
CA ALA A 19 -2.19 -43.95 7.15
C ALA A 19 -1.58 -42.59 6.79
N GLU A 20 -1.99 -41.53 7.48
CA GLU A 20 -1.26 -40.27 7.52
C GLU A 20 0.03 -40.48 8.31
N THR A 21 1.07 -40.92 7.62
CA THR A 21 2.45 -40.79 8.08
C THR A 21 2.84 -39.33 8.03
N VAL A 22 2.73 -38.64 9.16
CA VAL A 22 3.28 -37.28 9.33
C VAL A 22 4.81 -37.39 9.36
N SER A 23 5.42 -37.30 8.19
CA SER A 23 6.87 -37.10 8.08
C SER A 23 7.19 -35.65 8.46
N PRO A 24 8.21 -35.38 9.29
CA PRO A 24 8.60 -34.02 9.60
C PRO A 24 9.24 -33.42 8.35
N THR A 25 8.51 -32.54 7.65
CA THR A 25 9.09 -31.66 6.65
C THR A 25 10.09 -30.76 7.37
N VAL A 26 11.36 -31.09 7.23
CA VAL A 26 12.47 -30.18 7.49
C VAL A 26 12.27 -29.02 6.53
N VAL A 27 11.72 -27.92 7.05
CA VAL A 27 11.67 -26.65 6.33
C VAL A 27 13.10 -26.14 6.26
N SER A 28 13.83 -26.56 5.23
CA SER A 28 15.02 -25.87 4.78
C SER A 28 14.59 -24.50 4.29
N GLN A 29 14.65 -23.50 5.18
CA GLN A 29 14.67 -22.10 4.78
C GLN A 29 15.98 -21.83 4.05
N GLN A 30 16.05 -22.27 2.80
CA GLN A 30 16.87 -21.58 1.82
C GLN A 30 16.22 -20.21 1.68
N ALA A 31 16.91 -19.19 2.18
CA ALA A 31 16.62 -17.79 1.93
C ALA A 31 16.78 -17.53 0.42
N SER A 32 15.78 -17.92 -0.36
CA SER A 32 15.52 -17.34 -1.66
C SER A 32 15.21 -15.88 -1.41
N ALA A 33 16.11 -15.00 -1.85
CA ALA A 33 15.91 -13.56 -1.87
C ALA A 33 14.59 -13.24 -2.58
N GLN A 34 13.52 -13.11 -1.80
CA GLN A 34 12.25 -12.59 -2.26
C GLN A 34 12.52 -11.14 -2.65
N GLN A 35 12.46 -10.89 -3.96
CA GLN A 35 12.47 -9.55 -4.51
C GLN A 35 11.42 -8.72 -3.76
N PRO A 36 11.74 -7.53 -3.24
CA PRO A 36 10.68 -6.56 -3.00
C PRO A 36 10.15 -6.21 -4.39
N SER A 37 9.08 -6.86 -4.83
CA SER A 37 8.19 -6.28 -5.82
C SER A 37 7.73 -4.98 -5.19
N THR A 38 8.39 -3.88 -5.53
CA THR A 38 7.95 -2.56 -5.12
C THR A 38 6.53 -2.44 -5.64
N GLY A 39 5.52 -2.47 -4.76
CA GLY A 39 4.11 -2.32 -5.13
C GLY A 39 3.78 -0.92 -5.68
N LEU A 40 4.78 -0.23 -6.24
CA LEU A 40 4.73 1.11 -6.77
C LEU A 40 4.19 1.06 -8.19
N ALA A 41 3.17 1.85 -8.46
CA ALA A 41 2.63 2.00 -9.80
C ALA A 41 3.53 2.94 -10.64
N PRO A 42 3.63 2.70 -11.96
CA PRO A 42 4.16 3.69 -12.90
C PRO A 42 3.36 4.99 -12.86
N TYR A 43 4.05 6.12 -12.76
CA TYR A 43 3.42 7.44 -12.71
C TYR A 43 2.78 7.82 -14.05
N GLY A 44 1.69 8.59 -14.00
CA GLY A 44 1.08 9.24 -15.16
C GLY A 44 0.08 8.41 -15.95
N TYR A 45 0.24 7.09 -16.08
CA TYR A 45 -0.64 6.24 -16.90
C TYR A 45 -2.11 6.23 -16.47
N ASN A 46 -2.37 6.42 -15.16
CA ASN A 46 -3.72 6.51 -14.60
C ASN A 46 -4.53 7.72 -15.11
N PHE A 47 -3.88 8.71 -15.73
CA PHE A 47 -4.55 9.83 -16.37
C PHE A 47 -5.48 9.35 -17.50
N PHE A 48 -4.99 8.42 -18.33
CA PHE A 48 -5.71 7.94 -19.51
C PHE A 48 -6.82 6.94 -19.18
N THR A 49 -6.65 6.12 -18.14
CA THR A 49 -7.69 5.16 -17.72
C THR A 49 -8.93 5.86 -17.15
N ARG A 50 -8.76 6.99 -16.45
CA ARG A 50 -9.87 7.79 -15.91
C ARG A 50 -10.67 8.52 -17.00
N LEU A 51 -10.00 8.98 -18.05
CA LEU A 51 -10.65 9.65 -19.17
C LEU A 51 -11.57 8.72 -19.98
N GLU A 52 -11.21 7.44 -20.10
CA GLU A 52 -12.09 6.44 -20.74
C GLU A 52 -13.39 6.22 -19.95
N THR A 53 -13.37 6.43 -18.63
CA THR A 53 -14.53 6.26 -17.74
C THR A 53 -15.43 7.51 -17.71
N SER A 54 -14.86 8.70 -17.91
CA SER A 54 -15.61 9.95 -18.08
C SER A 54 -15.96 10.17 -19.56
N LYS A 55 -17.06 9.58 -20.04
CA LYS A 55 -17.58 9.77 -21.42
C LYS A 55 -17.89 11.22 -21.80
N GLU A 56 -17.77 12.17 -20.88
CA GLU A 56 -18.01 13.58 -21.09
C GLU A 56 -16.95 14.41 -20.35
N VAL A 57 -15.94 14.91 -21.08
CA VAL A 57 -15.35 16.21 -20.74
C VAL A 57 -15.13 16.98 -22.03
N MET A 58 -15.92 18.03 -22.17
CA MET A 58 -15.87 19.00 -23.24
C MET A 58 -14.49 19.68 -23.30
N GLY A 59 -13.83 19.57 -24.45
CA GLY A 59 -12.68 20.41 -24.75
C GLY A 59 -13.10 21.87 -24.85
N SER A 60 -12.49 22.74 -24.04
CA SER A 60 -12.39 24.14 -24.44
C SER A 60 -11.64 24.16 -25.77
N LEU A 61 -12.31 24.58 -26.84
CA LEU A 61 -11.67 24.76 -28.14
C LEU A 61 -10.63 25.86 -28.00
N ILE A 62 -9.36 25.48 -27.90
CA ILE A 62 -8.24 26.43 -27.92
C ILE A 62 -8.04 26.80 -29.39
N PHE A 63 -8.28 28.06 -29.74
CA PHE A 63 -8.06 28.52 -31.10
C PHE A 63 -6.55 28.69 -31.34
N PRO A 64 -5.96 28.03 -32.34
CA PRO A 64 -4.54 28.19 -32.66
C PRO A 64 -4.26 29.63 -33.10
N PRO A 65 -3.27 30.33 -32.52
CA PRO A 65 -2.96 31.70 -32.93
C PRO A 65 -2.56 31.78 -34.41
N ASN A 66 -1.98 30.71 -34.96
CA ASN A 66 -1.55 30.63 -36.36
C ASN A 66 -2.42 29.66 -37.17
N TYR A 67 -3.71 29.54 -36.85
CA TYR A 67 -4.61 28.71 -37.64
C TYR A 67 -4.67 29.21 -39.08
N ARG A 68 -4.28 28.35 -40.03
CA ARG A 68 -4.32 28.65 -41.46
C ARG A 68 -5.56 28.02 -42.07
N LEU A 69 -6.34 28.82 -42.80
CA LEU A 69 -7.51 28.38 -43.52
C LEU A 69 -7.14 27.40 -44.64
N GLY A 70 -7.99 26.42 -44.85
CA GLY A 70 -7.83 25.40 -45.86
C GLY A 70 -9.14 24.70 -46.21
N PRO A 71 -9.10 23.74 -47.14
CA PRO A 71 -10.30 23.04 -47.59
C PRO A 71 -11.08 22.41 -46.44
N GLY A 72 -12.41 22.57 -46.46
CA GLY A 72 -13.32 22.05 -45.45
C GLY A 72 -13.57 22.99 -44.27
N ASP A 73 -12.86 24.10 -44.16
CA ASP A 73 -13.18 25.16 -43.20
C ASP A 73 -14.53 25.80 -43.53
N ARG A 74 -15.36 26.04 -42.52
CA ARG A 74 -16.65 26.74 -42.66
C ARG A 74 -16.59 28.07 -41.93
N LEU A 75 -16.83 29.14 -42.66
CA LEU A 75 -16.70 30.52 -42.19
C LEU A 75 -18.07 31.19 -42.13
N GLY A 76 -18.33 31.87 -41.02
CA GLY A 76 -19.43 32.82 -40.85
C GLY A 76 -18.90 34.22 -41.06
N ILE A 77 -19.45 34.92 -42.05
CA ILE A 77 -19.09 36.29 -42.38
C ILE A 77 -20.31 37.16 -42.07
N PHE A 78 -20.16 38.05 -41.09
CA PHE A 78 -21.24 38.89 -40.59
C PHE A 78 -20.93 40.34 -40.95
N LEU A 79 -21.78 40.92 -41.79
CA LEU A 79 -21.79 42.34 -42.11
C LEU A 79 -22.78 43.02 -41.17
N VAL A 80 -22.28 43.97 -40.37
CA VAL A 80 -23.08 44.70 -39.38
C VAL A 80 -23.00 46.21 -39.69
N GLY A 81 -24.06 46.96 -39.35
CA GLY A 81 -24.14 48.40 -39.56
C GLY A 81 -25.44 48.78 -40.29
N LYS A 82 -25.33 49.62 -41.33
CA LYS A 82 -26.48 49.98 -42.18
C LYS A 82 -27.00 48.83 -43.05
N ILE A 83 -26.19 47.79 -43.20
CA ILE A 83 -26.50 46.57 -43.94
C ILE A 83 -26.29 45.40 -42.99
N GLN A 84 -27.25 44.49 -42.96
CA GLN A 84 -27.18 43.25 -42.17
C GLN A 84 -27.23 42.07 -43.13
N GLN A 85 -26.08 41.42 -43.32
CA GLN A 85 -25.96 40.24 -44.18
C GLN A 85 -25.04 39.23 -43.52
N ASN A 86 -25.45 37.96 -43.57
CA ASN A 86 -24.70 36.85 -43.01
C ASN A 86 -24.41 35.88 -44.14
N PHE A 87 -23.14 35.58 -44.36
CA PHE A 87 -22.73 34.55 -45.29
C PHE A 87 -22.15 33.37 -44.53
N ASP A 88 -22.64 32.19 -44.84
CA ASP A 88 -22.12 30.93 -44.36
C ASP A 88 -21.48 30.22 -45.55
N VAL A 89 -20.14 30.21 -45.56
CA VAL A 89 -19.35 29.74 -46.70
C VAL A 89 -18.41 28.62 -46.30
N VAL A 90 -18.27 27.64 -47.18
CA VAL A 90 -17.30 26.55 -47.02
C VAL A 90 -16.13 26.79 -47.96
N VAL A 91 -14.92 26.67 -47.42
CA VAL A 91 -13.68 26.72 -48.21
C VAL A 91 -13.60 25.43 -49.02
N ASN A 92 -13.63 25.56 -50.35
CA ASN A 92 -13.59 24.43 -51.26
C ASN A 92 -12.19 23.80 -51.36
N VAL A 93 -12.04 22.73 -52.15
CA VAL A 93 -10.78 22.01 -52.37
C VAL A 93 -9.66 22.86 -52.99
N GLU A 94 -10.02 23.93 -53.71
CA GLU A 94 -9.06 24.90 -54.26
C GLU A 94 -8.66 25.98 -53.24
N GLY A 95 -9.22 25.93 -52.02
CA GLY A 95 -8.99 26.93 -50.99
C GLY A 95 -9.68 28.26 -51.24
N LYS A 96 -10.81 28.24 -51.96
CA LYS A 96 -11.60 29.43 -52.31
C LYS A 96 -12.98 29.38 -51.65
N ILE A 97 -13.55 30.56 -51.42
CA ILE A 97 -14.93 30.76 -50.98
C ILE A 97 -15.71 31.52 -52.05
N PHE A 98 -17.02 31.29 -52.10
CA PHE A 98 -17.93 32.02 -52.98
C PHE A 98 -18.83 32.92 -52.15
N LEU A 99 -18.85 34.21 -52.47
CA LEU A 99 -19.77 35.17 -51.86
C LEU A 99 -20.74 35.71 -52.92
N PRO A 100 -22.06 35.67 -52.67
CA PRO A 100 -23.05 36.31 -53.53
C PRO A 100 -22.68 37.77 -53.80
N ASN A 101 -22.84 38.21 -55.04
CA ASN A 101 -22.55 39.57 -55.53
C ASN A 101 -21.07 40.01 -55.55
N VAL A 102 -20.18 39.33 -54.82
CA VAL A 102 -18.74 39.64 -54.77
C VAL A 102 -17.93 38.67 -55.65
N GLY A 103 -18.36 37.41 -55.73
CA GLY A 103 -17.70 36.36 -56.50
C GLY A 103 -16.77 35.47 -55.68
N VAL A 104 -15.78 34.89 -56.36
CA VAL A 104 -14.86 33.90 -55.78
C VAL A 104 -13.63 34.59 -55.16
N ILE A 105 -13.28 34.20 -53.93
CA ILE A 105 -12.15 34.77 -53.17
C ILE A 105 -11.24 33.63 -52.70
N SER A 106 -9.93 33.77 -52.91
CA SER A 106 -8.93 32.81 -52.42
C SER A 106 -8.59 33.09 -50.97
N VAL A 107 -8.72 32.08 -50.11
CA VAL A 107 -8.43 32.16 -48.67
C VAL A 107 -7.44 31.10 -48.20
N LEU A 108 -6.91 30.29 -49.12
CA LEU A 108 -5.96 29.22 -48.81
C LEU A 108 -4.74 29.73 -48.06
N GLY A 109 -4.44 29.11 -46.92
CA GLY A 109 -3.24 29.38 -46.14
C GLY A 109 -3.30 30.67 -45.31
N LEU A 110 -4.32 31.50 -45.48
CA LEU A 110 -4.48 32.75 -44.74
C LEU A 110 -4.86 32.48 -43.28
N THR A 111 -4.39 33.33 -42.38
CA THR A 111 -4.93 33.39 -41.01
C THR A 111 -6.31 34.04 -41.00
N MET A 112 -7.04 33.93 -39.88
CA MET A 112 -8.34 34.60 -39.74
C MET A 112 -8.21 36.12 -39.87
N GLU A 113 -7.13 36.70 -39.37
CA GLU A 113 -6.86 38.14 -39.45
C GLU A 113 -6.54 38.57 -40.90
N GLU A 114 -5.65 37.83 -41.58
CA GLU A 114 -5.33 38.07 -42.99
C GLU A 114 -6.58 37.92 -43.89
N CYS A 115 -7.42 36.92 -43.61
CA CYS A 115 -8.67 36.69 -44.31
C CYS A 115 -9.68 37.82 -44.07
N LYS A 116 -9.81 38.30 -42.82
CA LYS A 116 -10.68 39.44 -42.48
C LYS A 116 -10.29 40.69 -43.27
N LEU A 117 -9.00 41.05 -43.28
CA LEU A 117 -8.49 42.20 -44.03
C LEU A 117 -8.73 42.08 -45.54
N LEU A 118 -8.51 40.89 -46.10
CA LEU A 118 -8.79 40.61 -47.52
C LEU A 118 -10.27 40.79 -47.85
N LEU A 119 -11.15 40.26 -47.00
CA LEU A 119 -12.60 40.34 -47.16
C LEU A 119 -13.11 41.76 -47.03
N GLU A 120 -12.65 42.53 -46.04
CA GLU A 120 -13.01 43.94 -45.87
C GLU A 120 -12.69 44.75 -47.14
N LYS A 121 -11.48 44.57 -47.69
CA LYS A 121 -11.06 45.25 -48.93
C LYS A 121 -11.93 44.89 -50.13
N ARG A 122 -12.34 43.63 -50.26
CA ARG A 122 -13.19 43.16 -51.36
C ARG A 122 -14.64 43.61 -51.20
N LEU A 123 -15.19 43.53 -49.99
CA LEU A 123 -16.57 43.90 -49.69
C LEU A 123 -16.80 45.42 -49.75
N ALA A 124 -15.77 46.23 -49.46
CA ALA A 124 -15.81 47.69 -49.61
C ALA A 124 -16.09 48.18 -51.03
N GLN A 125 -15.92 47.34 -52.05
CA GLN A 125 -16.26 47.67 -53.44
C GLN A 125 -17.77 47.57 -53.72
N PHE A 126 -18.52 46.88 -52.86
CA PHE A 126 -19.95 46.57 -53.05
C PHE A 126 -20.84 47.13 -51.94
N TYR A 127 -20.29 47.32 -50.73
CA TYR A 127 -21.00 47.74 -49.54
C TYR A 127 -20.33 48.96 -48.90
N ALA A 128 -21.11 49.91 -48.40
CA ALA A 128 -20.62 51.11 -47.72
C ALA A 128 -21.08 51.14 -46.25
N ASN A 129 -20.28 51.73 -45.36
CA ASN A 129 -20.58 51.91 -43.93
C ASN A 129 -20.96 50.59 -43.21
N PHE A 130 -20.17 49.54 -43.41
CA PHE A 130 -20.32 48.25 -42.72
C PHE A 130 -19.11 47.98 -41.81
N SER A 131 -19.30 47.14 -40.79
CA SER A 131 -18.22 46.43 -40.09
C SER A 131 -18.29 44.95 -40.44
N LEU A 132 -17.12 44.32 -40.57
CA LEU A 132 -17.00 42.89 -40.84
C LEU A 132 -16.62 42.15 -39.56
N ASP A 133 -17.36 41.10 -39.23
CA ASP A 133 -16.91 40.07 -38.31
C ASP A 133 -16.79 38.72 -39.04
N LEU A 134 -15.72 38.01 -38.73
CA LEU A 134 -15.39 36.72 -39.31
C LEU A 134 -15.27 35.68 -38.21
N MET A 135 -16.01 34.58 -38.33
CA MET A 135 -16.01 33.48 -37.37
C MET A 135 -15.68 32.17 -38.07
N LEU A 136 -14.88 31.32 -37.43
CA LEU A 136 -14.70 29.93 -37.86
C LEU A 136 -15.79 29.08 -37.21
N ILE A 137 -16.79 28.68 -37.98
CA ILE A 137 -17.93 27.88 -37.50
C ILE A 137 -17.52 26.43 -37.34
N ASN A 138 -16.89 25.85 -38.37
CA ASN A 138 -16.36 24.49 -38.32
C ASN A 138 -14.92 24.50 -38.87
N PRO A 139 -13.93 24.12 -38.06
CA PRO A 139 -12.58 23.89 -38.56
C PRO A 139 -12.52 22.65 -39.45
N LYS A 140 -11.59 22.64 -40.41
CA LYS A 140 -11.31 21.48 -41.26
C LYS A 140 -10.91 20.28 -40.42
N GLN A 141 -11.19 19.11 -40.97
CA GLN A 141 -10.73 17.85 -40.42
C GLN A 141 -9.38 17.48 -41.04
N VAL A 142 -8.48 16.96 -40.22
CA VAL A 142 -7.18 16.44 -40.62
C VAL A 142 -7.11 14.95 -40.30
N GLN A 143 -6.49 14.20 -41.20
CA GLN A 143 -6.16 12.80 -40.95
C GLN A 143 -4.75 12.71 -40.40
N VAL A 144 -4.61 12.10 -39.23
CA VAL A 144 -3.33 11.82 -38.58
C VAL A 144 -3.21 10.33 -38.27
N ALA A 145 -2.00 9.84 -38.02
CA ALA A 145 -1.78 8.46 -37.56
C ALA A 145 -1.18 8.48 -36.15
N VAL A 146 -1.73 7.70 -35.23
CA VAL A 146 -1.14 7.45 -33.91
C VAL A 146 -0.66 6.01 -33.87
N VAL A 147 0.64 5.79 -33.66
CA VAL A 147 1.31 4.50 -33.78
C VAL A 147 2.35 4.30 -32.66
N GLY A 148 2.83 3.07 -32.49
CA GLY A 148 3.74 2.70 -31.40
C GLY A 148 3.00 2.07 -30.22
N ASP A 149 3.54 2.22 -29.01
CA ASP A 149 3.03 1.61 -27.77
C ASP A 149 1.84 2.36 -27.16
N VAL A 150 0.78 2.52 -27.95
CA VAL A 150 -0.53 3.05 -27.55
C VAL A 150 -1.58 1.95 -27.46
N ARG A 151 -2.67 2.17 -26.73
CA ARG A 151 -3.76 1.18 -26.61
C ARG A 151 -4.44 0.87 -27.94
N ASN A 152 -4.79 1.91 -28.68
CA ASN A 152 -5.51 1.80 -29.95
C ASN A 152 -4.70 2.49 -31.07
N PRO A 153 -3.68 1.83 -31.65
CA PRO A 153 -2.94 2.39 -32.78
C PRO A 153 -3.83 2.45 -34.02
N GLY A 154 -3.71 3.51 -34.83
CA GLY A 154 -4.54 3.67 -36.01
C GLY A 154 -4.50 5.06 -36.63
N LYS A 155 -5.30 5.22 -37.69
CA LYS A 155 -5.54 6.53 -38.33
C LYS A 155 -6.77 7.18 -37.69
N TYR A 156 -6.66 8.48 -37.42
CA TYR A 156 -7.68 9.27 -36.77
C TYR A 156 -8.03 10.48 -37.65
N VAL A 157 -9.32 10.74 -37.80
CA VAL A 157 -9.84 11.96 -38.43
C VAL A 157 -10.30 12.88 -37.30
N ILE A 158 -9.63 14.02 -37.16
CA ILE A 158 -9.80 14.93 -36.02
C ILE A 158 -9.86 16.37 -36.49
N SER A 159 -10.40 17.26 -35.67
CA SER A 159 -10.39 18.69 -35.94
C SER A 159 -8.96 19.23 -36.00
N ALA A 160 -8.68 20.14 -36.93
CA ALA A 160 -7.41 20.87 -37.02
C ALA A 160 -7.13 21.80 -35.81
N LEU A 161 -8.09 21.97 -34.90
CA LEU A 161 -7.88 22.69 -33.63
C LEU A 161 -7.40 21.77 -32.49
N LYS A 162 -7.29 20.46 -32.74
CA LYS A 162 -6.80 19.49 -31.75
C LYS A 162 -5.29 19.38 -31.77
N THR A 163 -4.75 18.96 -30.64
CA THR A 163 -3.31 18.83 -30.41
C THR A 163 -2.83 17.38 -30.39
N VAL A 164 -1.51 17.17 -30.26
CA VAL A 164 -0.90 15.85 -30.06
C VAL A 164 -1.53 15.13 -28.87
N LEU A 165 -1.71 15.83 -27.74
CA LEU A 165 -2.32 15.24 -26.55
C LEU A 165 -3.75 14.75 -26.83
N ASP A 166 -4.57 15.53 -27.53
CA ASP A 166 -5.93 15.12 -27.89
C ASP A 166 -5.94 13.83 -28.72
N ALA A 167 -5.04 13.72 -29.70
CA ALA A 167 -4.93 12.54 -30.53
C ALA A 167 -4.46 11.31 -29.74
N VAL A 168 -3.50 11.49 -28.82
CA VAL A 168 -3.03 10.43 -27.93
C VAL A 168 -4.14 9.99 -26.97
N ILE A 169 -4.92 10.92 -26.41
CA ILE A 169 -6.11 10.61 -25.60
C ILE A 169 -7.13 9.82 -26.43
N GLN A 170 -7.40 10.25 -27.67
CA GLN A 170 -8.32 9.56 -28.56
C GLN A 170 -7.85 8.15 -28.95
N ALA A 171 -6.53 7.91 -28.93
CA ALA A 171 -5.93 6.58 -29.09
C ALA A 171 -5.93 5.74 -27.81
N GLY A 172 -6.55 6.20 -26.71
CA GLY A 172 -6.58 5.52 -25.41
C GLY A 172 -5.32 5.71 -24.55
N GLY A 173 -4.41 6.59 -24.98
CA GLY A 173 -3.14 6.86 -24.31
C GLY A 173 -2.07 5.78 -24.51
N PRO A 174 -0.84 6.04 -24.03
CA PRO A 174 0.23 5.05 -24.02
C PRO A 174 -0.11 3.83 -23.14
N THR A 175 0.34 2.66 -23.55
CA THR A 175 0.30 1.45 -22.70
C THR A 175 1.31 1.58 -21.56
N SER A 176 1.31 0.68 -20.57
CA SER A 176 2.31 0.71 -19.47
C SER A 176 3.77 0.56 -19.92
N LYS A 177 4.01 0.22 -21.20
CA LYS A 177 5.32 0.13 -21.81
C LYS A 177 5.66 1.33 -22.70
N GLY A 178 4.66 2.14 -23.06
CA GLY A 178 4.81 3.27 -23.97
C GLY A 178 5.24 4.54 -23.24
N SER A 179 6.18 5.28 -23.81
CA SER A 179 6.74 6.48 -23.22
C SER A 179 5.71 7.58 -23.01
N LEU A 180 5.73 8.18 -21.82
CA LEU A 180 5.00 9.42 -21.50
C LEU A 180 5.87 10.66 -21.74
N ARG A 181 7.19 10.49 -21.86
CA ARG A 181 8.15 11.62 -21.92
C ARG A 181 8.80 11.85 -23.28
N ASN A 182 8.70 10.87 -24.19
CA ASN A 182 9.32 10.87 -25.51
C ASN A 182 8.30 10.60 -26.63
N ILE A 183 7.13 11.24 -26.58
CA ILE A 183 6.12 11.11 -27.64
C ILE A 183 6.57 11.95 -28.85
N GLN A 184 6.71 11.32 -30.01
CA GLN A 184 7.29 11.95 -31.19
C GLN A 184 6.19 12.39 -32.16
N LEU A 185 6.18 13.68 -32.51
CA LEU A 185 5.39 14.21 -33.60
C LEU A 185 6.27 14.26 -34.86
N LEU A 186 5.90 13.48 -35.87
CA LEU A 186 6.52 13.49 -37.19
C LEU A 186 5.62 14.24 -38.17
N ARG A 187 6.20 15.22 -38.86
CA ARG A 187 5.54 16.01 -39.91
C ARG A 187 6.35 15.87 -41.19
N GLN A 188 5.69 15.48 -42.29
CA GLN A 188 6.37 15.18 -43.56
C GLN A 188 7.53 14.17 -43.40
N ASP A 189 7.30 13.11 -42.62
CA ASP A 189 8.27 12.06 -42.27
C ASP A 189 9.56 12.54 -41.58
N LYS A 190 9.58 13.75 -41.03
CA LYS A 190 10.67 14.27 -40.19
C LYS A 190 10.20 14.47 -38.76
N LEU A 191 11.08 14.22 -37.79
CA LEU A 191 10.80 14.55 -36.40
C LEU A 191 10.63 16.06 -36.26
N PHE A 192 9.41 16.50 -35.97
CA PHE A 192 9.05 17.90 -35.80
C PHE A 192 9.19 18.33 -34.34
N ALA A 193 8.67 17.51 -33.41
CA ALA A 193 8.74 17.79 -31.98
C ALA A 193 8.71 16.52 -31.13
N VAL A 194 9.20 16.65 -29.90
CA VAL A 194 9.05 15.64 -28.84
C VAL A 194 8.18 16.24 -27.74
N VAL A 195 7.14 15.51 -27.35
CA VAL A 195 6.16 15.90 -26.35
C VAL A 195 6.43 15.12 -25.06
N ASP A 196 6.73 15.87 -23.99
CA ASP A 196 6.92 15.34 -22.64
C ASP A 196 5.68 15.60 -21.78
N LEU A 197 4.86 14.57 -21.58
CA LEU A 197 3.61 14.69 -20.82
C LEU A 197 3.85 14.96 -19.33
N TYR A 198 5.05 14.73 -18.78
CA TYR A 198 5.32 15.09 -17.40
C TYR A 198 5.25 16.61 -17.20
N GLN A 199 5.63 17.41 -18.21
CA GLN A 199 5.50 18.86 -18.16
C GLN A 199 4.03 19.30 -18.01
N PHE A 200 3.13 18.58 -18.66
CA PHE A 200 1.69 18.80 -18.53
C PHE A 200 1.17 18.32 -17.18
N LEU A 201 1.41 17.04 -16.84
CA LEU A 201 0.85 16.39 -15.65
C LEU A 201 1.35 16.98 -14.33
N MET A 202 2.60 17.46 -14.30
CA MET A 202 3.22 17.98 -13.07
C MET A 202 3.28 19.50 -13.00
N LYS A 203 3.52 20.18 -14.13
CA LYS A 203 3.76 21.63 -14.16
C LYS A 203 2.64 22.41 -14.84
N GLY A 204 1.62 21.74 -15.39
CA GLY A 204 0.52 22.39 -16.13
C GLY A 204 0.98 23.12 -17.38
N LYS A 205 2.18 22.82 -17.90
CA LYS A 205 2.74 23.50 -19.07
C LYS A 205 2.26 22.84 -20.36
N THR A 206 1.67 23.63 -21.25
CA THR A 206 1.17 23.19 -22.57
C THR A 206 2.07 23.62 -23.72
N GLN A 207 3.24 24.22 -23.43
CA GLN A 207 4.16 24.77 -24.44
C GLN A 207 4.74 23.75 -25.43
N TYR A 208 4.49 22.47 -25.23
CA TYR A 208 4.93 21.36 -26.09
C TYR A 208 3.75 20.57 -26.68
N ASP A 209 2.53 21.07 -26.54
CA ASP A 209 1.34 20.45 -27.11
C ASP A 209 0.99 21.14 -28.44
N PHE A 210 1.40 20.51 -29.54
CA PHE A 210 1.34 21.10 -30.87
C PHE A 210 0.03 20.78 -31.58
N PHE A 211 -0.51 21.75 -32.32
CA PHE A 211 -1.62 21.52 -33.22
C PHE A 211 -1.23 20.62 -34.39
N LEU A 212 -2.19 19.82 -34.83
CA LEU A 212 -1.97 18.77 -35.81
C LEU A 212 -2.27 19.24 -37.24
N GLU A 213 -1.42 18.80 -38.17
CA GLU A 213 -1.53 19.06 -39.60
C GLU A 213 -1.91 17.78 -40.37
N PRO A 214 -2.48 17.91 -41.58
CA PRO A 214 -2.77 16.75 -42.43
C PRO A 214 -1.53 15.89 -42.67
N GLY A 215 -1.65 14.59 -42.39
CA GLY A 215 -0.57 13.63 -42.60
C GLY A 215 0.43 13.53 -41.44
N ASP A 216 0.24 14.27 -40.35
CA ASP A 216 1.07 14.12 -39.14
C ASP A 216 0.99 12.68 -38.61
N ARG A 217 2.13 12.20 -38.12
CA ARG A 217 2.27 10.87 -37.49
C ARG A 217 2.78 11.07 -36.07
N ILE A 218 2.04 10.58 -35.10
CA ILE A 218 2.40 10.58 -33.70
C ILE A 218 2.91 9.18 -33.37
N PHE A 219 4.18 9.07 -33.03
CA PHE A 219 4.83 7.82 -32.66
C PHE A 219 5.14 7.81 -31.17
N VAL A 220 4.62 6.81 -30.46
CA VAL A 220 4.90 6.59 -29.04
C VAL A 220 5.88 5.42 -28.91
N PRO A 221 7.17 5.68 -28.61
CA PRO A 221 8.15 4.61 -28.44
C PRO A 221 7.98 3.88 -27.09
N LEU A 222 8.72 2.79 -26.92
CA LEU A 222 8.89 2.12 -25.63
C LEU A 222 9.58 3.05 -24.61
N VAL A 223 9.28 2.86 -23.33
CA VAL A 223 10.04 3.46 -22.23
C VAL A 223 11.46 2.90 -22.24
N GLU A 224 12.47 3.78 -22.26
CA GLU A 224 13.87 3.39 -22.29
C GLU A 224 14.43 3.09 -20.89
N ALA A 225 14.12 3.96 -19.92
CA ALA A 225 14.66 3.85 -18.58
C ALA A 225 13.65 4.33 -17.54
N THR A 226 13.56 3.58 -16.45
CA THR A 226 12.73 3.89 -15.29
C THR A 226 13.54 3.86 -14.00
N VAL A 227 13.07 4.62 -13.02
CA VAL A 227 13.58 4.65 -11.64
C VAL A 227 12.41 4.58 -10.68
N SER A 228 12.63 3.97 -9.52
CA SER A 228 11.60 3.89 -8.47
C SER A 228 12.00 4.71 -7.26
N ILE A 229 11.02 5.36 -6.63
CA ILE A 229 11.22 6.06 -5.37
C ILE A 229 10.09 5.79 -4.39
N GLN A 230 10.46 5.52 -3.13
CA GLN A 230 9.52 5.22 -2.05
C GLN A 230 9.95 5.81 -0.71
N GLY A 231 9.02 5.76 0.26
CA GLY A 231 9.22 6.24 1.62
C GLY A 231 8.73 7.67 1.80
N GLU A 232 9.49 8.49 2.52
CA GLU A 232 9.13 9.87 2.90
C GLU A 232 9.26 10.90 1.77
N VAL A 233 8.57 10.63 0.66
CA VAL A 233 8.36 11.57 -0.45
C VAL A 233 6.86 11.77 -0.67
N ARG A 234 6.48 12.90 -1.25
CA ARG A 234 5.05 13.21 -1.45
C ARG A 234 4.36 12.30 -2.47
N ARG A 235 5.12 11.73 -3.41
CA ARG A 235 4.61 10.90 -4.48
C ARG A 235 5.52 9.69 -4.73
N PRO A 236 5.40 8.62 -3.92
CA PRO A 236 6.03 7.34 -4.20
C PRO A 236 5.50 6.73 -5.51
N ALA A 237 6.39 6.42 -6.45
CA ALA A 237 6.02 5.83 -7.74
C ALA A 237 7.25 5.30 -8.50
N VAL A 238 6.99 4.66 -9.64
CA VAL A 238 8.01 4.43 -10.69
C VAL A 238 7.91 5.56 -11.72
N PHE A 239 9.01 6.25 -11.96
CA PHE A 239 9.11 7.35 -12.92
C PHE A 239 9.93 6.95 -14.14
N GLU A 240 9.48 7.35 -15.33
CA GLU A 240 10.28 7.32 -16.55
C GLU A 240 11.36 8.42 -16.53
N LEU A 241 12.59 8.06 -16.85
CA LEU A 241 13.67 9.01 -17.08
C LEU A 241 13.55 9.60 -18.49
N LYS A 242 13.93 10.87 -18.63
CA LYS A 242 13.90 11.54 -19.93
C LYS A 242 14.99 10.97 -20.85
N SER A 243 14.58 10.44 -22.00
CA SER A 243 15.49 9.89 -23.03
C SER A 243 16.58 10.89 -23.42
N GLY A 244 17.83 10.42 -23.44
CA GLY A 244 19.01 11.22 -23.78
C GLY A 244 19.40 12.29 -22.76
N ALA A 245 18.66 12.48 -21.67
CA ALA A 245 18.99 13.42 -20.61
C ALA A 245 19.67 12.72 -19.43
N ARG A 246 20.60 13.43 -18.79
CA ARG A 246 21.29 12.97 -17.57
C ARG A 246 20.53 13.46 -16.35
N GLU A 247 19.38 12.84 -16.08
CA GLU A 247 18.59 13.16 -14.88
C GLU A 247 19.29 12.63 -13.62
N ARG A 248 19.26 13.45 -12.57
CA ARG A 248 19.95 13.19 -11.30
C ARG A 248 18.97 12.94 -10.16
N LEU A 249 19.51 12.61 -8.99
CA LEU A 249 18.71 12.38 -7.79
C LEU A 249 17.80 13.58 -7.49
N SER A 250 18.29 14.81 -7.59
CA SER A 250 17.47 16.01 -7.35
C SER A 250 16.26 16.10 -8.29
N ASP A 251 16.43 15.77 -9.57
CA ASP A 251 15.33 15.73 -10.55
C ASP A 251 14.26 14.71 -10.14
N LEU A 252 14.66 13.51 -9.72
CA LEU A 252 13.72 12.49 -9.25
C LEU A 252 12.98 12.92 -7.98
N ILE A 253 13.65 13.61 -7.05
CA ILE A 253 12.99 14.19 -5.88
C ILE A 253 11.94 15.24 -6.30
N GLU A 254 12.24 16.08 -7.29
CA GLU A 254 11.28 17.03 -7.86
C GLU A 254 10.07 16.30 -8.48
N LEU A 255 10.31 15.24 -9.26
CA LEU A 255 9.26 14.39 -9.86
C LEU A 255 8.38 13.73 -8.78
N ALA A 256 8.98 13.34 -7.65
CA ALA A 256 8.30 12.80 -6.48
C ALA A 256 7.57 13.86 -5.64
N GLY A 257 7.61 15.14 -6.04
CA GLY A 257 6.94 16.25 -5.36
C GLY A 257 7.68 16.75 -4.10
N GLY A 258 8.95 16.38 -3.95
CA GLY A 258 9.77 16.68 -2.78
C GLY A 258 9.56 15.71 -1.62
N PHE A 259 10.27 15.99 -0.53
CA PHE A 259 10.22 15.22 0.70
C PHE A 259 9.00 15.56 1.56
N THR A 260 8.62 14.63 2.44
CA THR A 260 7.74 14.94 3.58
C THR A 260 8.56 15.60 4.71
N PRO A 261 7.92 16.21 5.72
CA PRO A 261 8.63 16.77 6.89
C PRO A 261 9.44 15.74 7.70
N TYR A 262 9.06 14.46 7.60
CA TYR A 262 9.66 13.36 8.34
C TYR A 262 10.78 12.65 7.58
N ALA A 263 11.13 13.10 6.37
CA ALA A 263 12.21 12.48 5.59
C ALA A 263 13.57 12.61 6.27
N LEU A 264 14.31 11.50 6.35
CA LEU A 264 15.70 11.45 6.78
C LEU A 264 16.63 11.78 5.61
N LEU A 265 17.04 13.04 5.52
CA LEU A 265 17.86 13.54 4.40
C LEU A 265 19.34 13.17 4.47
N ASP A 266 19.85 12.87 5.67
CA ASP A 266 21.24 12.46 5.87
C ASP A 266 21.57 11.10 5.23
N LYS A 267 20.54 10.29 4.99
CA LYS A 267 20.69 8.89 4.59
C LYS A 267 19.58 8.46 3.64
N ILE A 268 19.68 8.91 2.39
CA ILE A 268 18.88 8.37 1.29
C ILE A 268 19.56 7.13 0.74
N GLU A 269 18.83 6.03 0.68
CA GLU A 269 19.34 4.77 0.13
C GLU A 269 19.08 4.68 -1.37
N ILE A 270 20.11 4.24 -2.10
CA ILE A 270 20.01 3.97 -3.53
C ILE A 270 20.49 2.54 -3.77
N SER A 271 19.63 1.74 -4.37
CA SER A 271 19.87 0.35 -4.74
C SER A 271 19.96 0.23 -6.25
N ARG A 272 21.19 0.08 -6.75
CA ARG A 272 21.51 0.04 -8.18
C ARG A 272 21.87 -1.35 -8.63
N ARG A 273 21.22 -1.81 -9.70
CA ARG A 273 21.55 -3.07 -10.36
C ARG A 273 22.85 -2.94 -11.16
N GLN A 274 23.76 -3.89 -10.97
CA GLN A 274 25.03 -3.99 -11.70
C GLN A 274 24.88 -4.95 -12.89
N GLU A 275 25.86 -4.94 -13.81
CA GLU A 275 25.87 -5.82 -15.00
C GLU A 275 25.85 -7.31 -14.65
N ASN A 276 26.46 -7.70 -13.52
CA ASN A 276 26.46 -9.07 -13.02
C ASN A 276 25.10 -9.49 -12.40
N GLY A 277 24.11 -8.59 -12.36
CA GLY A 277 22.79 -8.82 -11.79
C GLY A 277 22.67 -8.53 -10.28
N GLU A 278 23.77 -8.31 -9.58
CA GLU A 278 23.77 -7.95 -8.15
C GLU A 278 23.25 -6.52 -7.93
N ARG A 279 22.67 -6.27 -6.75
CA ARG A 279 22.28 -4.91 -6.34
C ARG A 279 23.35 -4.34 -5.42
N LYS A 280 23.96 -3.23 -5.83
CA LYS A 280 24.82 -2.42 -4.97
C LYS A 280 23.97 -1.38 -4.26
N VAL A 281 24.00 -1.40 -2.94
CA VAL A 281 23.32 -0.41 -2.10
C VAL A 281 24.35 0.58 -1.58
N PHE A 282 24.02 1.88 -1.67
CA PHE A 282 24.82 2.95 -1.10
C PHE A 282 23.92 4.07 -0.61
N TYR A 283 24.48 4.94 0.23
CA TYR A 283 23.73 5.99 0.91
C TYR A 283 24.25 7.36 0.52
N ILE A 284 23.33 8.31 0.41
CA ILE A 284 23.61 9.69 0.03
C ILE A 284 23.09 10.62 1.13
N ASN A 285 23.92 11.58 1.53
CA ASN A 285 23.47 12.71 2.33
C ASN A 285 22.97 13.81 1.39
N TYR A 286 21.65 14.02 1.38
CA TYR A 286 21.00 14.98 0.49
C TYR A 286 21.29 16.44 0.87
N HIS A 287 21.72 16.74 2.10
CA HIS A 287 22.13 18.09 2.50
C HIS A 287 23.27 18.62 1.61
N GLN A 288 24.17 17.73 1.17
CA GLN A 288 25.27 18.09 0.27
C GLN A 288 24.77 18.58 -1.11
N ILE A 289 23.63 18.07 -1.57
CA ILE A 289 23.00 18.48 -2.83
C ILE A 289 22.28 19.82 -2.66
N MET A 290 21.64 20.05 -1.51
CA MET A 290 20.98 21.32 -1.19
C MET A 290 21.99 22.48 -1.10
N GLU A 291 23.20 22.21 -0.61
CA GLU A 291 24.29 23.19 -0.55
C GLU A 291 24.93 23.41 -1.93
N ASN A 292 25.14 22.33 -2.69
CA ASN A 292 25.73 22.39 -4.01
C ASN A 292 25.13 21.30 -4.93
N ASP A 293 24.29 21.71 -5.87
CA ASP A 293 23.62 20.80 -6.81
C ASP A 293 24.62 20.02 -7.71
N SER A 294 25.84 20.54 -7.90
CA SER A 294 26.92 19.86 -8.65
C SER A 294 27.77 18.91 -7.81
N SER A 295 27.39 18.68 -6.54
CA SER A 295 28.06 17.71 -5.67
C SER A 295 28.05 16.29 -6.28
N GLU A 296 29.08 15.49 -5.99
CA GLU A 296 29.12 14.07 -6.35
C GLU A 296 27.97 13.27 -5.72
N ALA A 297 27.39 13.78 -4.63
CA ALA A 297 26.18 13.27 -4.01
C ALA A 297 24.96 13.33 -4.94
N ASN A 298 24.90 14.30 -5.87
CA ASN A 298 23.80 14.39 -6.83
C ASN A 298 24.02 13.45 -8.00
N ILE A 299 23.97 12.15 -7.73
CA ILE A 299 24.32 11.14 -8.73
C ILE A 299 23.40 11.18 -9.95
N GLU A 300 23.95 10.82 -11.11
CA GLU A 300 23.15 10.50 -12.28
C GLU A 300 22.41 9.18 -12.06
N LEU A 301 21.12 9.20 -12.36
CA LEU A 301 20.25 8.04 -12.22
C LEU A 301 20.39 7.11 -13.42
N ARG A 302 20.23 5.81 -13.15
CA ARG A 302 20.28 4.76 -14.17
C ARG A 302 18.98 3.99 -14.16
N HIS A 303 18.70 3.34 -15.29
CA HIS A 303 17.59 2.41 -15.37
C HIS A 303 17.65 1.40 -14.22
N ASP A 304 16.50 1.14 -13.60
CA ASP A 304 16.30 0.15 -12.54
C ASP A 304 16.89 0.57 -11.18
N ASP A 305 17.37 1.81 -11.04
CA ASP A 305 17.69 2.39 -9.74
C ASP A 305 16.43 2.46 -8.86
N ALA A 306 16.58 2.02 -7.61
CA ALA A 306 15.54 2.13 -6.59
C ALA A 306 16.02 3.03 -5.45
N VAL A 307 15.27 4.10 -5.19
CA VAL A 307 15.55 5.09 -4.16
C VAL A 307 14.59 4.90 -2.99
N ARG A 308 15.11 4.82 -1.77
CA ARG A 308 14.32 4.74 -0.55
C ARG A 308 14.68 5.88 0.38
N VAL A 309 13.66 6.63 0.78
CA VAL A 309 13.77 7.74 1.74
C VAL A 309 13.16 7.27 3.06
N TYR A 310 13.99 7.02 4.05
CA TYR A 310 13.54 6.57 5.37
C TYR A 310 12.89 7.69 6.19
N SER A 311 12.06 7.31 7.15
CA SER A 311 11.51 8.26 8.14
C SER A 311 12.52 8.56 9.24
N LYS A 312 12.55 9.82 9.70
CA LYS A 312 13.20 10.23 10.96
C LYS A 312 12.64 9.43 12.14
N LEU A 313 11.39 8.99 12.05
CA LEU A 313 10.74 8.16 13.07
C LEU A 313 11.31 6.74 13.10
N GLU A 314 11.82 6.22 11.98
CA GLU A 314 12.48 4.90 11.93
C GLU A 314 13.83 4.89 12.66
N GLN A 315 14.42 6.07 12.90
CA GLN A 315 15.60 6.21 13.76
C GLN A 315 15.26 6.27 15.25
N LEU A 316 14.00 6.55 15.61
CA LEU A 316 13.61 6.62 17.02
C LEU A 316 13.64 5.20 17.58
N HIS A 317 14.57 4.95 18.51
CA HIS A 317 14.56 3.73 19.29
C HIS A 317 13.24 3.70 20.07
N THR A 318 12.32 2.83 19.66
CA THR A 318 11.06 2.68 20.38
C THR A 318 11.40 1.99 21.69
N ARG A 319 11.27 2.73 22.80
CA ARG A 319 11.54 2.23 24.14
C ARG A 319 10.38 1.35 24.58
N TYR A 320 10.66 0.27 25.31
CA TYR A 320 9.64 -0.66 25.79
C TYR A 320 9.75 -0.88 27.29
N VAL A 321 8.63 -1.27 27.89
CA VAL A 321 8.54 -1.88 29.21
C VAL A 321 7.82 -3.22 29.09
N SER A 322 8.06 -4.15 30.01
CA SER A 322 7.44 -5.47 29.98
C SER A 322 6.65 -5.73 31.25
N ILE A 323 5.50 -6.39 31.13
CA ILE A 323 4.70 -6.87 32.26
C ILE A 323 4.36 -8.34 32.11
N TYR A 324 4.59 -9.11 33.18
CA TYR A 324 4.48 -10.56 33.21
C TYR A 324 3.60 -11.03 34.38
N GLY A 325 3.07 -12.25 34.24
CA GLY A 325 2.31 -12.93 35.27
C GLY A 325 0.82 -12.61 35.22
N GLU A 326 0.20 -12.33 36.38
CA GLU A 326 -1.25 -12.27 36.58
C GLU A 326 -1.90 -10.95 36.12
N VAL A 327 -1.75 -10.67 34.83
CA VAL A 327 -2.47 -9.63 34.08
C VAL A 327 -3.20 -10.26 32.91
N ARG A 328 -4.24 -9.60 32.36
CA ARG A 328 -5.02 -10.19 31.25
C ARG A 328 -4.20 -10.33 29.97
N HIS A 329 -3.31 -9.39 29.71
CA HIS A 329 -2.47 -9.34 28.51
C HIS A 329 -1.00 -9.11 28.92
N PRO A 330 -0.27 -10.16 29.32
CA PRO A 330 1.16 -10.04 29.58
C PRO A 330 1.92 -9.82 28.27
N GLY A 331 3.00 -9.03 28.31
CA GLY A 331 3.80 -8.73 27.13
C GLY A 331 4.59 -7.43 27.21
N LYS A 332 5.09 -6.99 26.05
CA LYS A 332 5.84 -5.74 25.87
C LYS A 332 4.90 -4.60 25.48
N TYR A 333 5.11 -3.44 26.09
CA TYR A 333 4.35 -2.22 25.87
C TYR A 333 5.29 -1.08 25.53
N VAL A 334 4.86 -0.20 24.61
CA VAL A 334 5.62 1.00 24.25
C VAL A 334 5.71 1.92 25.47
N LEU A 335 6.91 2.38 25.79
CA LEU A 335 7.16 3.34 26.87
C LEU A 335 6.83 4.75 26.38
N GLU A 336 5.69 5.26 26.82
CA GLU A 336 5.28 6.66 26.68
C GLU A 336 5.93 7.53 27.76
N ASP A 337 6.02 8.83 27.52
CA ASP A 337 6.58 9.75 28.51
C ASP A 337 5.72 9.75 29.78
N SER A 338 6.39 9.58 30.93
CA SER A 338 5.76 9.51 32.25
C SER A 338 4.89 8.27 32.53
N LEU A 339 5.05 7.18 31.77
CA LEU A 339 4.32 5.93 32.01
C LEU A 339 4.58 5.38 33.43
N ARG A 340 3.52 5.16 34.21
CA ARG A 340 3.62 4.55 35.54
C ARG A 340 3.15 3.11 35.58
N LEU A 341 3.43 2.44 36.69
CA LEU A 341 3.02 1.06 36.94
C LEU A 341 1.49 0.87 36.84
N SER A 342 0.71 1.80 37.40
CA SER A 342 -0.76 1.80 37.30
C SER A 342 -1.24 1.84 35.85
N ASP A 343 -0.67 2.71 35.03
CA ASP A 343 -0.97 2.85 33.59
C ASP A 343 -0.61 1.57 32.82
N LEU A 344 0.54 0.97 33.12
CA LEU A 344 0.96 -0.29 32.48
C LEU A 344 0.01 -1.44 32.83
N ILE A 345 -0.41 -1.55 34.09
CA ILE A 345 -1.41 -2.54 34.52
C ILE A 345 -2.73 -2.34 33.75
N LEU A 346 -3.16 -1.09 33.58
CA LEU A 346 -4.36 -0.76 32.82
C LEU A 346 -4.21 -1.15 31.33
N LYS A 347 -3.09 -0.80 30.69
CA LYS A 347 -2.77 -1.19 29.30
C LYS A 347 -2.67 -2.71 29.13
N ALA A 348 -2.28 -3.43 30.18
CA ALA A 348 -2.27 -4.89 30.25
C ALA A 348 -3.65 -5.53 30.48
N GLY A 349 -4.72 -4.74 30.47
CA GLY A 349 -6.09 -5.20 30.66
C GLY A 349 -6.47 -5.44 32.12
N ASN A 350 -5.74 -4.84 33.07
CA ASN A 350 -5.82 -5.03 34.52
C ASN A 350 -5.35 -6.40 35.01
N LEU A 351 -5.24 -6.51 36.34
CA LEU A 351 -4.89 -7.73 37.06
C LEU A 351 -5.97 -8.81 36.90
N THR A 352 -5.57 -10.08 36.92
CA THR A 352 -6.51 -11.21 37.02
C THR A 352 -7.00 -11.37 38.46
N ARG A 353 -8.04 -12.20 38.68
CA ARG A 353 -8.54 -12.50 40.04
C ARG A 353 -7.55 -13.28 40.90
N SER A 354 -6.58 -13.94 40.25
CA SER A 354 -5.55 -14.75 40.90
C SER A 354 -4.27 -13.97 41.19
N ALA A 355 -4.23 -12.66 40.90
CA ALA A 355 -3.09 -11.80 41.15
C ALA A 355 -2.84 -11.60 42.65
N TYR A 356 -1.58 -11.71 43.06
CA TYR A 356 -1.16 -11.48 44.44
C TYR A 356 -1.03 -9.97 44.72
N LEU A 357 -2.04 -9.39 45.37
CA LEU A 357 -2.13 -7.94 45.55
C LEU A 357 -1.15 -7.36 46.57
N LEU A 358 -0.60 -8.17 47.46
CA LEU A 358 0.28 -7.68 48.53
C LEU A 358 1.70 -7.37 48.04
N SER A 359 2.11 -7.91 46.89
CA SER A 359 3.44 -7.69 46.34
C SER A 359 3.50 -7.91 44.82
N ALA A 360 3.99 -6.90 44.13
CA ALA A 360 4.58 -6.98 42.79
C ALA A 360 6.07 -6.66 42.86
N GLU A 361 6.82 -7.11 41.85
CA GLU A 361 8.24 -6.79 41.70
C GLU A 361 8.44 -6.01 40.40
N VAL A 362 9.03 -4.81 40.52
CA VAL A 362 9.48 -4.01 39.39
C VAL A 362 10.99 -4.12 39.34
N ALA A 363 11.51 -4.80 38.33
CA ALA A 363 12.94 -4.87 38.05
C ALA A 363 13.33 -3.68 37.17
N LYS A 364 14.12 -2.77 37.75
CA LYS A 364 14.79 -1.68 37.05
C LYS A 364 15.99 -2.22 36.29
N VAL A 365 15.89 -2.29 34.97
CA VAL A 365 16.92 -2.88 34.10
C VAL A 365 17.80 -1.77 33.54
N ASP A 366 19.10 -1.87 33.73
CA ASP A 366 20.12 -1.02 33.09
C ASP A 366 21.10 -1.96 32.39
N PRO A 367 21.30 -1.89 31.06
CA PRO A 367 22.17 -2.80 30.33
C PRO A 367 23.62 -2.86 30.86
N LYS A 368 24.05 -1.84 31.61
CA LYS A 368 25.41 -1.72 32.14
C LYS A 368 25.50 -2.03 33.64
N LYS A 369 24.40 -2.27 34.34
CA LYS A 369 24.37 -2.48 35.80
C LYS A 369 23.48 -3.67 36.16
N PRO A 370 23.74 -4.34 37.31
CA PRO A 370 22.81 -5.36 37.80
C PRO A 370 21.43 -4.74 38.04
N ALA A 371 20.39 -5.51 37.70
CA ALA A 371 19.00 -5.09 37.87
C ALA A 371 18.68 -4.79 39.35
N LYS A 372 17.94 -3.71 39.58
CA LYS A 372 17.47 -3.35 40.93
C LYS A 372 16.00 -3.73 41.07
N PHE A 373 15.66 -4.44 42.13
CA PHE A 373 14.29 -4.87 42.38
C PHE A 373 13.60 -3.92 43.35
N VAL A 374 12.47 -3.35 42.92
CA VAL A 374 11.57 -2.53 43.73
C VAL A 374 10.32 -3.34 44.01
N ARG A 375 10.03 -3.58 45.29
CA ARG A 375 8.78 -4.22 45.70
C ARG A 375 7.68 -3.18 45.82
N VAL A 376 6.52 -3.50 45.27
CA VAL A 376 5.34 -2.62 45.27
C VAL A 376 4.15 -3.36 45.85
N ASN A 377 3.39 -2.71 46.72
CA ASN A 377 2.14 -3.24 47.22
C ASN A 377 1.00 -2.80 46.28
N LEU A 378 0.46 -3.74 45.49
CA LEU A 378 -0.57 -3.45 44.50
C LEU A 378 -1.93 -3.09 45.14
N GLN A 379 -2.22 -3.62 46.33
CA GLN A 379 -3.44 -3.26 47.06
C GLN A 379 -3.42 -1.77 47.43
N LYS A 380 -2.30 -1.27 47.97
CA LYS A 380 -2.13 0.15 48.26
C LYS A 380 -2.15 1.01 47.00
N LEU A 381 -1.54 0.54 45.91
CA LEU A 381 -1.54 1.23 44.63
C LEU A 381 -2.94 1.38 44.03
N LEU A 382 -3.70 0.28 43.95
CA LEU A 382 -4.95 0.22 43.19
C LEU A 382 -6.18 0.56 44.02
N ASN A 383 -6.21 0.21 45.31
CA ASN A 383 -7.36 0.42 46.18
C ASN A 383 -7.22 1.69 47.02
N ASP A 384 -6.04 1.90 47.63
CA ASP A 384 -5.79 3.04 48.52
C ASP A 384 -5.26 4.26 47.74
N HIS A 385 -4.99 4.09 46.44
CA HIS A 385 -4.43 5.10 45.54
C HIS A 385 -3.14 5.76 46.07
N ASP A 386 -2.30 4.99 46.77
CA ASP A 386 -1.05 5.47 47.37
C ASP A 386 -0.02 5.80 46.27
N PRO A 387 0.32 7.09 46.05
CA PRO A 387 1.25 7.49 44.98
C PRO A 387 2.67 6.97 45.17
N SER A 388 3.05 6.60 46.41
CA SER A 388 4.38 6.04 46.69
C SER A 388 4.59 4.65 46.07
N GLN A 389 3.49 3.97 45.76
CA GLN A 389 3.49 2.65 45.13
C GLN A 389 3.45 2.75 43.60
N ASP A 390 3.17 3.92 43.04
CA ASP A 390 3.01 4.09 41.60
C ASP A 390 4.33 4.45 40.93
N ILE A 391 5.17 3.43 40.72
CA ILE A 391 6.54 3.59 40.23
C ILE A 391 6.53 4.14 38.80
N LEU A 392 7.30 5.21 38.57
CA LEU A 392 7.61 5.70 37.23
C LEU A 392 8.50 4.68 36.52
N LEU A 393 8.06 4.21 35.35
CA LEU A 393 8.76 3.19 34.58
C LEU A 393 9.78 3.82 33.63
N GLU A 394 10.89 3.12 33.46
CA GLU A 394 12.00 3.49 32.59
C GLU A 394 12.17 2.41 31.51
N GLU A 395 13.01 2.70 30.52
CA GLU A 395 13.28 1.79 29.42
C GLU A 395 13.79 0.43 29.92
N ASP A 396 13.28 -0.64 29.30
CA ASP A 396 13.58 -2.04 29.61
C ASP A 396 13.12 -2.55 30.99
N ASP A 397 12.41 -1.73 31.78
CA ASP A 397 11.84 -2.17 33.05
C ASP A 397 10.92 -3.38 32.88
N GLN A 398 10.97 -4.28 33.85
CA GLN A 398 10.18 -5.50 33.87
C GLN A 398 9.33 -5.58 35.13
N VAL A 399 8.01 -5.67 34.96
CA VAL A 399 7.03 -5.77 36.03
C VAL A 399 6.56 -7.21 36.14
N PHE A 400 6.65 -7.79 37.33
CA PHE A 400 6.21 -9.15 37.63
C PHE A 400 5.05 -9.13 38.63
N ILE A 401 3.89 -9.59 38.18
CA ILE A 401 2.70 -9.78 39.01
C ILE A 401 2.55 -11.27 39.32
N ARG A 402 2.81 -11.66 40.57
CA ARG A 402 2.76 -13.08 40.98
C ARG A 402 1.32 -13.56 41.12
N LYS A 403 1.15 -14.88 41.01
CA LYS A 403 -0.08 -15.57 41.37
C LYS A 403 -0.17 -15.80 42.87
N ILE A 404 -1.37 -15.73 43.43
CA ILE A 404 -1.65 -16.18 44.80
C ILE A 404 -1.25 -17.67 44.88
N PRO A 405 -0.33 -18.04 45.80
CA PRO A 405 0.02 -19.44 46.04
C PRO A 405 -1.24 -20.27 46.33
N GLU A 406 -1.31 -21.48 45.79
CA GLU A 406 -2.45 -22.41 45.99
C GLU A 406 -3.82 -21.88 45.50
N TRP A 407 -3.84 -20.88 44.61
CA TRP A 407 -5.08 -20.47 43.93
C TRP A 407 -5.51 -21.51 42.90
N GLU A 408 -6.13 -22.58 43.41
CA GLU A 408 -6.94 -23.53 42.69
C GLU A 408 -8.41 -23.19 42.98
N VAL A 409 -9.21 -23.02 41.93
CA VAL A 409 -10.66 -23.18 42.06
C VAL A 409 -10.81 -24.62 42.53
N GLY A 410 -11.25 -24.83 43.78
CA GLY A 410 -11.10 -26.12 44.48
C GLY A 410 -11.44 -27.32 43.60
N PRO A 411 -10.73 -28.46 43.76
CA PRO A 411 -10.81 -29.57 42.83
C PRO A 411 -12.28 -29.99 42.62
N THR A 412 -12.63 -30.42 41.42
CA THR A 412 -13.98 -30.85 41.10
C THR A 412 -14.00 -32.29 40.60
N VAL A 413 -15.16 -32.92 40.69
CA VAL A 413 -15.46 -34.19 40.05
C VAL A 413 -16.67 -34.00 39.14
N GLU A 414 -16.63 -34.60 37.96
CA GLU A 414 -17.74 -34.59 37.03
C GLU A 414 -18.48 -35.93 37.10
N VAL A 415 -19.79 -35.86 37.34
CA VAL A 415 -20.67 -37.02 37.37
C VAL A 415 -21.50 -37.04 36.08
N ARG A 416 -21.39 -38.12 35.30
CA ARG A 416 -22.10 -38.32 34.03
C ARG A 416 -22.82 -39.67 34.03
N GLY A 417 -23.85 -39.79 33.21
CA GLY A 417 -24.62 -41.03 33.01
C GLY A 417 -25.96 -41.04 33.73
N GLU A 418 -26.45 -42.23 34.06
CA GLU A 418 -27.76 -42.49 34.67
C GLU A 418 -27.79 -42.17 36.17
N VAL A 419 -27.71 -40.88 36.50
CA VAL A 419 -27.83 -40.31 37.86
C VAL A 419 -28.92 -39.25 37.87
N MET A 420 -29.52 -38.98 39.04
CA MET A 420 -30.65 -38.04 39.14
C MET A 420 -30.26 -36.60 38.74
N PHE A 421 -29.06 -36.17 39.12
CA PHE A 421 -28.51 -34.86 38.79
C PHE A 421 -27.07 -35.01 38.26
N PRO A 422 -26.85 -35.16 36.95
CA PRO A 422 -25.50 -35.13 36.38
C PRO A 422 -24.93 -33.71 36.41
N GLY A 423 -23.63 -33.57 36.64
CA GLY A 423 -23.00 -32.25 36.77
C GLY A 423 -21.60 -32.27 37.38
N VAL A 424 -21.05 -31.06 37.56
CA VAL A 424 -19.73 -30.85 38.17
C VAL A 424 -19.91 -30.47 39.64
N TYR A 425 -19.27 -31.23 40.52
CA TYR A 425 -19.36 -31.06 41.96
C TYR A 425 -18.00 -30.68 42.55
N PRO A 426 -17.94 -29.70 43.46
CA PRO A 426 -16.70 -29.38 44.17
C PRO A 426 -16.34 -30.49 45.15
N ILE A 427 -15.04 -30.78 45.25
CA ILE A 427 -14.45 -31.74 46.19
C ILE A 427 -13.37 -31.04 47.00
N VAL A 428 -13.16 -31.54 48.22
CA VAL A 428 -12.02 -31.19 49.05
C VAL A 428 -10.99 -32.29 48.88
N LYS A 429 -9.77 -31.90 48.50
CA LYS A 429 -8.65 -32.83 48.29
C LYS A 429 -8.47 -33.69 49.54
N ASP A 430 -8.32 -35.00 49.33
CA ASP A 430 -8.11 -36.02 50.36
C ASP A 430 -9.20 -36.16 51.45
N SER A 431 -10.34 -35.49 51.29
CA SER A 431 -11.44 -35.51 52.28
C SER A 431 -12.80 -35.91 51.71
N THR A 432 -13.07 -35.66 50.43
CA THR A 432 -14.37 -35.97 49.82
C THR A 432 -14.44 -37.39 49.27
N TRP A 433 -15.45 -38.14 49.69
CA TRP A 433 -15.71 -39.52 49.25
C TRP A 433 -16.65 -39.57 48.04
N LEU A 434 -16.49 -40.57 47.17
CA LEU A 434 -17.38 -40.75 46.01
C LEU A 434 -18.85 -40.92 46.43
N SER A 435 -19.11 -41.57 47.56
CA SER A 435 -20.45 -41.74 48.12
C SER A 435 -21.14 -40.41 48.41
N GLU A 436 -20.40 -39.43 48.94
CA GLU A 436 -20.91 -38.08 49.23
C GLU A 436 -21.30 -37.35 47.94
N ILE A 437 -20.51 -37.55 46.88
CA ILE A 437 -20.79 -36.97 45.56
C ILE A 437 -22.01 -37.64 44.92
N MET A 438 -22.14 -38.95 45.05
CA MET A 438 -23.31 -39.68 44.55
C MET A 438 -24.58 -39.30 45.32
N GLU A 439 -24.49 -39.02 46.61
CA GLU A 439 -25.61 -38.50 47.41
C GLU A 439 -26.02 -37.09 46.93
N LYS A 440 -25.06 -36.20 46.72
CA LYS A 440 -25.31 -34.86 46.14
C LYS A 440 -25.85 -34.91 44.71
N ALA A 441 -25.50 -35.94 43.94
CA ALA A 441 -26.05 -36.21 42.62
C ALA A 441 -27.45 -36.86 42.66
N GLY A 442 -28.03 -37.05 43.85
CA GLY A 442 -29.36 -37.63 44.05
C GLY A 442 -29.42 -39.14 43.83
N GLY A 443 -28.27 -39.82 43.77
CA GLY A 443 -28.17 -41.25 43.51
C GLY A 443 -28.35 -41.64 42.04
N PHE A 444 -28.43 -42.95 41.81
CA PHE A 444 -28.61 -43.54 40.48
C PHE A 444 -30.09 -43.56 40.06
N THR A 445 -30.36 -43.42 38.77
CA THR A 445 -31.72 -43.65 38.23
C THR A 445 -32.04 -45.15 38.19
N LYS A 446 -33.30 -45.52 37.91
CA LYS A 446 -33.72 -46.93 37.84
C LYS A 446 -33.10 -47.72 36.69
N ASP A 447 -32.66 -47.02 35.65
CA ASP A 447 -32.07 -47.60 34.43
C ASP A 447 -30.54 -47.68 34.51
N ALA A 448 -29.95 -47.24 35.63
CA ALA A 448 -28.50 -47.22 35.84
C ALA A 448 -27.91 -48.62 36.02
N LEU A 449 -26.97 -48.99 35.15
CA LEU A 449 -26.21 -50.23 35.29
C LEU A 449 -25.01 -50.03 36.23
N ILE A 450 -25.26 -50.06 37.55
CA ILE A 450 -24.27 -49.75 38.59
C ILE A 450 -22.99 -50.59 38.49
N ARG A 451 -23.08 -51.84 38.00
CA ARG A 451 -21.93 -52.75 37.86
C ARG A 451 -20.90 -52.29 36.83
N GLU A 452 -21.28 -51.41 35.90
CA GLU A 452 -20.41 -50.83 34.87
C GLU A 452 -19.95 -49.40 35.23
N ALA A 453 -20.24 -48.93 36.45
CA ALA A 453 -19.83 -47.60 36.90
C ALA A 453 -18.30 -47.48 36.92
N THR A 454 -17.77 -46.48 36.22
CA THR A 454 -16.32 -46.27 36.09
C THR A 454 -15.91 -44.96 36.77
N LEU A 455 -14.93 -45.04 37.70
CA LEU A 455 -14.28 -43.86 38.26
C LEU A 455 -12.98 -43.58 37.52
N ILE A 456 -12.96 -42.50 36.74
CA ILE A 456 -11.74 -42.05 36.06
C ILE A 456 -11.07 -41.00 36.93
N ARG A 457 -10.01 -41.40 37.64
CA ARG A 457 -9.08 -40.43 38.23
C ARG A 457 -8.03 -40.11 37.18
N LYS A 458 -8.05 -38.87 36.67
CA LYS A 458 -6.88 -38.35 35.98
C LYS A 458 -5.79 -38.24 37.04
N SER A 459 -4.94 -39.26 37.18
CA SER A 459 -3.67 -39.05 37.84
C SER A 459 -2.99 -37.98 37.02
N SER A 460 -2.83 -36.78 37.58
CA SER A 460 -1.69 -35.96 37.22
C SER A 460 -0.47 -36.81 37.55
N ARG A 461 -0.05 -37.65 36.60
CA ARG A 461 1.38 -37.65 36.29
C ARG A 461 1.64 -36.17 36.13
N ILE A 462 2.35 -35.60 37.09
CA ILE A 462 3.10 -34.37 36.89
C ILE A 462 3.54 -34.46 35.44
N THR A 463 2.97 -33.64 34.57
CA THR A 463 3.51 -33.50 33.23
C THR A 463 4.92 -33.04 33.54
N MET A 464 5.86 -33.97 33.56
CA MET A 464 7.28 -33.69 33.69
C MET A 464 7.48 -32.64 32.62
N ASP A 465 7.74 -31.45 33.08
CA ASP A 465 7.97 -30.31 32.27
C ASP A 465 9.28 -30.64 31.56
N LYS A 466 9.16 -31.26 30.38
CA LYS A 466 10.31 -31.84 29.65
C LYS A 466 11.37 -30.78 29.44
N GLU A 467 10.94 -29.53 29.34
CA GLU A 467 11.81 -28.38 29.21
C GLU A 467 12.51 -28.06 30.54
N TYR A 468 11.79 -28.01 31.66
CA TYR A 468 12.44 -27.86 32.96
C TYR A 468 13.44 -28.99 33.29
N GLU A 469 13.10 -30.25 32.99
CA GLU A 469 14.01 -31.39 33.19
C GLU A 469 15.23 -31.34 32.25
N ARG A 470 15.04 -30.88 31.00
CA ARG A 470 16.16 -30.61 30.09
C ARG A 470 17.09 -29.54 30.67
N LEU A 471 16.51 -28.41 31.11
CA LEU A 471 17.26 -27.28 31.65
C LEU A 471 17.99 -27.62 32.95
N LYS A 472 17.45 -28.50 33.79
CA LYS A 472 18.12 -29.00 35.01
C LYS A 472 19.44 -29.72 34.73
N THR A 473 19.62 -30.26 33.52
CA THR A 473 20.83 -30.98 33.09
C THR A 473 21.82 -30.11 32.30
N MET A 474 21.45 -28.87 31.97
CA MET A 474 22.28 -27.94 31.19
C MET A 474 23.06 -26.98 32.11
N SER A 475 24.24 -26.54 31.69
CA SER A 475 24.95 -25.45 32.38
C SER A 475 24.33 -24.08 32.05
N ARG A 476 24.62 -23.04 32.85
CA ARG A 476 24.14 -21.67 32.57
C ARG A 476 24.55 -21.18 31.19
N GLU A 477 25.75 -21.53 30.71
CA GLU A 477 26.25 -21.07 29.42
C GLU A 477 25.52 -21.71 28.23
N GLU A 478 24.86 -22.85 28.44
CA GLU A 478 24.11 -23.57 27.41
C GLU A 478 22.64 -23.11 27.31
N MET A 479 22.15 -22.36 28.30
CA MET A 479 20.78 -21.83 28.32
C MET A 479 20.71 -20.43 27.71
N SER A 480 19.73 -20.20 26.84
CA SER A 480 19.33 -18.83 26.50
C SER A 480 18.84 -18.07 27.74
N ASP A 481 18.85 -16.75 27.69
CA ASP A 481 18.38 -15.94 28.80
C ASP A 481 16.91 -16.21 29.14
N ILE A 482 16.08 -16.51 28.14
CA ILE A 482 14.67 -16.87 28.35
C ILE A 482 14.55 -18.22 29.07
N GLU A 483 15.33 -19.21 28.64
CA GLU A 483 15.34 -20.56 29.25
C GLU A 483 15.86 -20.52 30.69
N TYR A 484 16.89 -19.74 30.97
CA TYR A 484 17.40 -19.60 32.33
C TYR A 484 16.42 -18.88 33.26
N GLN A 485 15.77 -17.82 32.77
CA GLN A 485 14.71 -17.15 33.53
C GLN A 485 13.54 -18.11 33.83
N TYR A 486 13.16 -18.93 32.86
CA TYR A 486 12.16 -19.98 33.04
C TYR A 486 12.60 -21.04 34.08
N PHE A 487 13.84 -21.50 34.02
CA PHE A 487 14.42 -22.46 34.96
C PHE A 487 14.43 -21.94 36.39
N VAL A 488 14.93 -20.72 36.61
CA VAL A 488 14.98 -20.07 37.95
C VAL A 488 13.57 -19.81 38.49
N MET A 489 12.63 -19.39 37.63
CA MET A 489 11.23 -19.20 38.01
C MET A 489 10.61 -20.51 38.52
N LYS A 490 10.82 -21.61 37.80
CA LYS A 490 10.29 -22.94 38.18
C LYS A 490 10.95 -23.50 39.44
N GLN A 491 12.27 -23.37 39.57
CA GLN A 491 13.01 -23.83 40.75
C GLN A 491 12.50 -23.17 42.04
N ASN A 492 12.35 -21.84 42.04
CA ASN A 492 11.87 -21.10 43.21
C ASN A 492 10.38 -21.34 43.54
N THR A 493 9.61 -21.93 42.62
CA THR A 493 8.21 -22.30 42.86
C THR A 493 8.09 -23.69 43.50
N THR A 494 9.14 -24.52 43.43
CA THR A 494 9.11 -25.92 43.87
C THR A 494 9.65 -26.10 45.30
N ASP A 495 10.51 -25.20 45.78
CA ASP A 495 11.16 -25.27 47.11
C ASP A 495 10.31 -24.76 48.29
N ILE A 496 8.98 -24.62 48.14
CA ILE A 496 8.04 -24.26 49.22
C ILE A 496 7.03 -25.38 49.52
N GLY A 497 7.39 -26.63 49.22
CA GLY A 497 6.57 -27.83 49.51
C GLY A 497 7.00 -28.56 50.77
#